data_AF-A0A7C0YY65-F1
#
_entry.id   AF-A0A7C0YY65-F1
#
_cell.length_a   1.000
_cell.length_b   1.000
_cell.length_c   1.000
_cell.angle_alpha   90.00
_cell.angle_beta   90.00
_cell.angle_gamma   90.00
#
_symmetry.space_group_name_H-M   'P 1'
#
loop_
_entity.id
_entity.type
_entity.pdbx_description
1 polymer ?
#
loop_
_entity_poly.entity_id
_entity_poly.type
_entity_poly.pdbx_seq_one_letter_code
_entity_poly.pdbx_strand_id
1 'polypeptide(L)'
;MPNYPMALSVENSRKIVEALAKTGGIATFSQIQALSGVKGSVLTHHLNRLQNLRVIRRETKGTYRFTYKTPLCFIFPTKTKIPIAYLGLLGRKDSRKKPEPYVAIELLEKEKLKPSFTYVVTSPEALNDWKNLKLPYQWILCYDDEIINVDAIKQKIAPQLKSLLREYIVIMDCTSATKPATIAYYELAQKLWVPLIYIYEETKQLKWLISLETIKERLLE
;
A
#
# COMPACT_ATOMS: atom_id res chain seq x y z
N MET A 1 12.21 8.53 3.20
CA MET A 1 11.48 7.32 2.78
C MET A 1 12.30 6.10 3.17
N PRO A 2 11.69 4.93 3.47
CA PRO A 2 12.43 3.69 3.64
C PRO A 2 13.24 3.36 2.39
N ASN A 3 14.49 2.95 2.55
CA ASN A 3 15.32 2.46 1.44
C ASN A 3 15.33 0.92 1.45
N TYR A 4 14.28 0.33 0.89
CA TYR A 4 14.12 -1.13 0.84
C TYR A 4 15.18 -1.84 0.00
N PRO A 5 15.57 -1.36 -1.21
CA PRO A 5 16.61 -2.03 -2.01
C PRO A 5 17.93 -2.17 -1.24
N MET A 6 18.41 -1.10 -0.61
CA MET A 6 19.63 -1.15 0.19
C MET A 6 19.45 -1.99 1.47
N ALA A 7 18.24 -2.00 2.06
CA ALA A 7 17.98 -2.80 3.25
C ALA A 7 18.04 -4.31 2.96
N LEU A 8 17.42 -4.74 1.86
CA LEU A 8 17.22 -6.15 1.52
C LEU A 8 18.37 -6.78 0.72
N SER A 9 19.35 -5.98 0.29
CA SER A 9 20.57 -6.47 -0.36
C SER A 9 21.51 -7.24 0.58
N VAL A 10 21.32 -7.13 1.90
CA VAL A 10 22.14 -7.82 2.90
C VAL A 10 21.35 -8.98 3.52
N GLU A 11 21.89 -10.19 3.43
CA GLU A 11 21.21 -11.44 3.83
C GLU A 11 20.65 -11.39 5.27
N ASN A 12 21.47 -11.01 6.25
CA ASN A 12 21.01 -10.91 7.65
C ASN A 12 19.90 -9.87 7.83
N SER A 13 19.97 -8.75 7.10
CA SER A 13 18.92 -7.72 7.14
C SER A 13 17.61 -8.27 6.54
N ARG A 14 17.70 -9.06 5.45
CA ARG A 14 16.56 -9.74 4.83
C ARG A 14 15.92 -10.74 5.80
N LYS A 15 16.70 -11.59 6.47
CA LYS A 15 16.21 -12.53 7.51
C LYS A 15 15.49 -11.81 8.65
N ILE A 16 16.03 -10.68 9.12
CA ILE A 16 15.42 -9.86 10.17
C ILE A 16 14.10 -9.25 9.70
N VAL A 17 14.06 -8.69 8.49
CA VAL A 17 12.84 -8.12 7.90
C VAL A 17 11.77 -9.21 7.73
N GLU A 18 12.13 -10.38 7.22
CA GLU A 18 11.19 -11.50 7.08
C GLU A 18 10.64 -11.96 8.43
N ALA A 19 11.49 -12.06 9.46
CA ALA A 19 11.06 -12.37 10.82
C ALA A 19 10.06 -11.33 11.38
N LEU A 20 10.31 -10.05 11.11
CA LEU A 20 9.41 -8.97 11.52
C LEU A 20 8.09 -8.99 10.72
N ALA A 21 8.13 -9.34 9.43
CA ALA A 21 6.92 -9.48 8.63
C ALA A 21 6.05 -10.66 9.08
N LYS A 22 6.66 -11.81 9.42
CA LYS A 22 5.97 -13.00 9.94
C LYS A 22 5.16 -12.75 11.21
N THR A 23 5.52 -11.70 11.97
CA THR A 23 4.86 -11.28 13.21
C THR A 23 3.88 -10.11 13.00
N GLY A 24 3.55 -9.78 11.75
CA GLY A 24 2.63 -8.68 11.42
C GLY A 24 3.28 -7.30 11.38
N GLY A 25 4.61 -7.24 11.32
CA GLY A 25 5.38 -5.99 11.22
C GLY A 25 5.77 -5.38 12.56
N ILE A 26 5.59 -6.09 13.68
CA ILE A 26 6.00 -5.67 15.02
C ILE A 26 6.51 -6.88 15.81
N ALA A 27 7.69 -6.77 16.42
CA ALA A 27 8.29 -7.84 17.21
C ALA A 27 9.29 -7.32 18.24
N THR A 28 9.47 -8.08 19.31
CA THR A 28 10.54 -7.87 20.28
C THR A 28 11.88 -8.36 19.75
N PHE A 29 12.98 -7.87 20.33
CA PHE A 29 14.34 -8.33 20.01
C PHE A 29 14.46 -9.86 20.08
N SER A 30 13.91 -10.47 21.14
CA SER A 30 13.95 -11.92 21.33
C SER A 30 13.16 -12.68 20.26
N GLN A 31 11.99 -12.18 19.84
CA GLN A 31 11.21 -12.76 18.75
C GLN A 31 11.96 -12.67 17.42
N ILE A 32 12.56 -11.51 17.11
CA ILE A 32 13.35 -11.32 15.89
C ILE A 32 14.56 -12.27 15.91
N GLN A 33 15.29 -12.37 17.03
CA GLN A 33 16.42 -13.27 17.17
C GLN A 33 16.02 -14.74 16.93
N ALA A 34 14.93 -15.18 17.55
CA ALA A 34 14.46 -16.56 17.44
C ALA A 34 14.01 -16.89 16.00
N LEU A 35 13.29 -15.99 15.34
CA LEU A 35 12.73 -16.22 14.01
C LEU A 35 13.73 -16.01 12.87
N SER A 36 14.68 -15.08 13.01
CA SER A 36 15.68 -14.79 11.98
C SER A 36 16.95 -15.64 12.11
N GLY A 37 17.22 -16.19 13.30
CA GLY A 37 18.47 -16.86 13.62
C GLY A 37 19.67 -15.94 13.80
N VAL A 38 19.53 -14.63 13.61
CA VAL A 38 20.60 -13.63 13.79
C VAL A 38 20.69 -13.26 15.26
N LYS A 39 21.88 -13.41 15.88
CA LYS A 39 22.04 -13.32 17.34
C LYS A 39 22.91 -12.13 17.79
N GLY A 40 22.71 -11.73 19.04
CA GLY A 40 23.66 -10.89 19.79
C GLY A 40 23.98 -9.55 19.13
N SER A 41 25.27 -9.19 19.11
CA SER A 41 25.76 -7.92 18.55
C SER A 41 25.47 -7.76 17.06
N VAL A 42 25.45 -8.86 16.30
CA VAL A 42 25.13 -8.86 14.86
C VAL A 42 23.68 -8.42 14.65
N LEU A 43 22.74 -8.94 15.44
CA LEU A 43 21.35 -8.51 15.38
C LEU A 43 21.21 -7.02 15.69
N THR A 44 21.86 -6.54 16.76
CA THR A 44 21.85 -5.12 17.14
C THR A 44 22.39 -4.23 16.01
N HIS A 45 23.51 -4.63 15.38
CA HIS A 45 24.08 -3.90 14.25
C HIS A 45 23.08 -3.77 13.09
N HIS A 46 22.44 -4.87 12.68
CA HIS A 46 21.49 -4.85 11.57
C HIS A 46 20.19 -4.12 11.91
N LEU A 47 19.70 -4.20 13.15
CA LEU A 47 18.54 -3.41 13.58
C LEU A 47 18.83 -1.90 13.51
N ASN A 48 20.00 -1.46 13.99
CA ASN A 48 20.44 -0.07 13.87
C ASN A 48 20.54 0.37 12.40
N ARG A 49 21.12 -0.49 11.54
CA ARG A 49 21.18 -0.25 10.10
C ARG A 49 19.79 -0.08 9.48
N LEU A 50 18.85 -0.98 9.79
CA LEU A 50 17.47 -0.93 9.28
C LEU A 50 16.72 0.32 9.77
N GLN A 51 17.01 0.80 10.98
CA GLN A 51 16.51 2.09 11.48
C GLN A 51 17.08 3.28 10.70
N ASN A 52 18.38 3.27 10.43
CA ASN A 52 19.04 4.32 9.64
C ASN A 52 18.49 4.38 8.21
N LEU A 53 18.19 3.22 7.62
CA LEU A 53 17.50 3.09 6.32
C LEU A 53 15.99 3.37 6.40
N ARG A 54 15.47 3.72 7.59
CA ARG A 54 14.07 4.04 7.88
C ARG A 54 13.09 2.90 7.55
N VAL A 55 13.55 1.66 7.47
CA VAL A 55 12.71 0.48 7.23
C VAL A 55 11.94 0.10 8.48
N ILE A 56 12.62 0.17 9.63
CA ILE A 56 12.02 -0.08 10.95
C ILE A 56 12.17 1.13 11.86
N ARG A 57 11.41 1.13 12.95
CA ARG A 57 11.48 2.07 14.05
C ARG A 57 11.43 1.30 15.35
N ARG A 58 11.93 1.93 16.41
CA ARG A 58 11.80 1.42 17.77
C ARG A 58 10.49 1.94 18.35
N GLU A 59 9.62 1.02 18.75
CA GLU A 59 8.34 1.36 19.39
C GLU A 59 8.54 1.66 20.87
N THR A 60 9.19 0.71 21.57
CA THR A 60 9.56 0.80 22.98
C THR A 60 10.90 0.09 23.21
N LYS A 61 11.37 0.01 24.47
CA LYS A 61 12.64 -0.64 24.79
C LYS A 61 12.63 -2.11 24.38
N GLY A 62 13.30 -2.43 23.27
CA GLY A 62 13.45 -3.80 22.78
C GLY A 62 12.36 -4.25 21.81
N THR A 63 11.43 -3.36 21.43
CA THR A 63 10.36 -3.65 20.46
C THR A 63 10.56 -2.82 19.20
N TYR A 64 10.51 -3.49 18.05
CA TYR A 64 10.72 -2.90 16.73
C TYR A 64 9.49 -3.09 15.87
N ARG A 65 9.23 -2.12 15.01
CA ARG A 65 8.07 -2.07 14.11
C ARG A 65 8.52 -1.59 12.74
N PHE A 66 7.87 -2.04 11.68
CA PHE A 66 8.07 -1.44 10.36
C PHE A 66 7.63 0.03 10.32
N THR A 67 8.37 0.87 9.60
CA THR A 67 7.87 2.20 9.26
C THR A 67 6.57 2.12 8.49
N TYR A 68 6.47 1.17 7.54
CA TYR A 68 5.27 0.85 6.77
C TYR A 68 5.15 -0.67 6.63
N LYS A 69 3.96 -1.23 6.89
CA LYS A 69 3.67 -2.66 6.71
C LYS A 69 3.68 -3.05 5.23
N THR A 70 3.17 -2.19 4.35
CA THR A 70 3.32 -2.38 2.89
C THR A 70 4.68 -1.81 2.44
N PRO A 71 5.46 -2.52 1.59
CA PRO A 71 5.16 -3.80 0.95
C PRO A 71 5.55 -5.04 1.76
N LEU A 72 6.36 -4.89 2.81
CA LEU A 72 7.09 -6.00 3.42
C LEU A 72 6.19 -7.10 3.99
N CYS A 73 5.10 -6.72 4.67
CA CYS A 73 4.10 -7.66 5.16
C CYS A 73 3.22 -8.27 4.06
N PHE A 74 3.28 -7.75 2.83
CA PHE A 74 2.57 -8.32 1.69
C PHE A 74 3.46 -9.31 0.93
N ILE A 75 4.77 -9.00 0.76
CA ILE A 75 5.73 -9.89 0.07
C ILE A 75 6.18 -11.08 0.92
N PHE A 76 6.19 -10.92 2.25
CA PHE A 76 6.56 -11.98 3.18
C PHE A 76 5.30 -12.50 3.87
N PRO A 77 4.93 -13.78 3.66
CA PRO A 77 3.75 -14.37 4.29
C PRO A 77 3.77 -14.21 5.81
N THR A 78 2.68 -13.67 6.35
CA THR A 78 2.47 -13.47 7.79
C THR A 78 1.46 -14.48 8.32
N LYS A 79 1.69 -14.98 9.54
CA LYS A 79 0.68 -15.78 10.26
C LYS A 79 -0.42 -14.88 10.85
N THR A 80 -0.08 -13.63 11.15
CA THR A 80 -1.01 -12.62 11.66
C THR A 80 -1.78 -12.02 10.50
N LYS A 81 -3.11 -12.05 10.57
CA LYS A 81 -3.98 -11.39 9.59
C LYS A 81 -3.83 -9.86 9.71
N ILE A 82 -3.37 -9.22 8.64
CA ILE A 82 -3.29 -7.76 8.55
C ILE A 82 -4.47 -7.28 7.70
N PRO A 83 -5.24 -6.27 8.15
CA PRO A 83 -6.33 -5.73 7.36
C PRO A 83 -5.81 -5.09 6.07
N ILE A 84 -6.60 -5.22 5.00
CA ILE A 84 -6.32 -4.62 3.70
C ILE A 84 -7.04 -3.28 3.62
N ALA A 85 -6.36 -2.25 3.11
CA ALA A 85 -6.93 -0.97 2.76
C ALA A 85 -6.88 -0.78 1.24
N TYR A 86 -8.01 -0.39 0.66
CA TYR A 86 -8.11 0.01 -0.74
C TYR A 86 -8.05 1.53 -0.84
N LEU A 87 -7.27 2.04 -1.79
CA LEU A 87 -7.23 3.45 -2.15
C LEU A 87 -7.44 3.60 -3.66
N GLY A 88 -8.62 4.04 -4.05
CA GLY A 88 -9.00 4.15 -5.46
C GLY A 88 -9.41 5.54 -5.88
N LEU A 89 -9.89 5.62 -7.12
CA LEU A 89 -10.47 6.80 -7.74
C LEU A 89 -11.96 6.55 -8.03
N LEU A 90 -12.76 7.61 -8.04
CA LEU A 90 -14.13 7.56 -8.54
C LEU A 90 -14.35 8.69 -9.54
N GLY A 91 -14.75 8.31 -10.76
CA GLY A 91 -15.11 9.23 -11.82
C GLY A 91 -16.60 9.60 -11.82
N ARG A 92 -16.96 10.46 -12.77
CA ARG A 92 -18.36 10.79 -13.05
C ARG A 92 -19.13 9.54 -13.46
N LYS A 93 -20.43 9.54 -13.16
CA LYS A 93 -21.27 8.39 -13.46
C LYS A 93 -21.40 8.16 -14.95
N ASP A 94 -21.61 9.24 -15.71
CA ASP A 94 -21.89 9.19 -17.14
C ASP A 94 -22.97 8.12 -17.44
N SER A 95 -22.64 7.11 -18.24
CA SER A 95 -23.50 5.96 -18.56
C SER A 95 -23.30 4.73 -17.66
N ARG A 96 -22.39 4.78 -16.68
CA ARG A 96 -22.03 3.65 -15.82
C ARG A 96 -23.15 3.34 -14.84
N LYS A 97 -23.42 2.03 -14.66
CA LYS A 97 -24.40 1.51 -13.69
C LYS A 97 -23.81 1.25 -12.30
N LYS A 98 -22.52 0.94 -12.24
CA LYS A 98 -21.79 0.63 -11.00
C LYS A 98 -20.57 1.56 -10.89
N PRO A 99 -20.24 2.07 -9.69
CA PRO A 99 -18.99 2.78 -9.45
C PRO A 99 -17.77 1.89 -9.71
N GLU A 100 -16.70 2.47 -10.23
CA GLU A 100 -15.44 1.77 -10.51
C GLU A 100 -14.84 1.12 -9.24
N PRO A 101 -14.76 1.82 -8.08
CA PRO A 101 -14.28 1.19 -6.83
C PRO A 101 -15.08 -0.02 -6.41
N TYR A 102 -16.38 -0.02 -6.67
CA TYR A 102 -17.25 -1.15 -6.32
C TYR A 102 -16.87 -2.38 -7.15
N VAL A 103 -16.67 -2.22 -8.46
CA VAL A 103 -16.22 -3.31 -9.35
C VAL A 103 -14.82 -3.78 -8.98
N ALA A 104 -13.93 -2.86 -8.64
CA ALA A 104 -12.57 -3.20 -8.20
C ALA A 104 -12.54 -4.07 -6.97
N ILE A 105 -13.34 -3.71 -5.96
CA ILE A 105 -13.45 -4.46 -4.72
C ILE A 105 -14.05 -5.85 -4.99
N GLU A 106 -15.11 -5.96 -5.80
CA GLU A 106 -15.68 -7.26 -6.20
C GLU A 106 -14.64 -8.18 -6.87
N LEU A 107 -13.73 -7.62 -7.68
CA LEU A 107 -12.67 -8.39 -8.34
C LEU A 107 -11.56 -8.79 -7.37
N LEU A 108 -11.13 -7.88 -6.49
CA LEU A 108 -10.13 -8.17 -5.44
C LEU A 108 -10.62 -9.24 -4.45
N GLU A 109 -11.92 -9.24 -4.12
CA GLU A 109 -12.51 -10.28 -3.26
C GLU A 109 -12.38 -11.68 -3.86
N LYS A 110 -12.49 -11.83 -5.20
CA LYS A 110 -12.28 -13.11 -5.89
C LYS A 110 -10.83 -13.58 -5.79
N GLU A 111 -9.88 -12.65 -5.71
CA GLU A 111 -8.46 -12.92 -5.42
C GLU A 111 -8.16 -13.09 -3.90
N LYS A 112 -9.20 -13.17 -3.06
CA LYS A 112 -9.11 -13.27 -1.59
C LYS A 112 -8.48 -12.05 -0.92
N LEU A 113 -8.49 -10.89 -1.58
CA LEU A 113 -7.92 -9.62 -1.11
C LEU A 113 -9.01 -8.63 -0.68
N LYS A 114 -9.94 -9.08 0.17
CA LYS A 114 -11.07 -8.25 0.63
C LYS A 114 -10.61 -7.04 1.47
N PRO A 115 -10.82 -5.79 1.02
CA PRO A 115 -10.51 -4.61 1.81
C PRO A 115 -11.42 -4.47 3.03
N SER A 116 -10.84 -4.10 4.17
CA SER A 116 -11.57 -3.73 5.39
C SER A 116 -11.79 -2.23 5.51
N PHE A 117 -11.01 -1.44 4.78
CA PHE A 117 -11.11 0.02 4.71
C PHE A 117 -10.99 0.47 3.26
N THR A 118 -11.81 1.43 2.87
CA THR A 118 -11.90 1.90 1.49
C THR A 118 -11.84 3.42 1.46
N TYR A 119 -10.75 3.95 0.92
CA TYR A 119 -10.59 5.37 0.63
C TYR A 119 -10.77 5.60 -0.86
N VAL A 120 -11.51 6.64 -1.21
CA VAL A 120 -11.79 6.98 -2.61
C VAL A 120 -11.54 8.46 -2.81
N VAL A 121 -10.67 8.75 -3.77
CA VAL A 121 -10.41 10.12 -4.22
C VAL A 121 -11.35 10.43 -5.38
N THR A 122 -12.01 11.58 -5.32
CA THR A 122 -13.02 11.95 -6.32
C THR A 122 -13.21 13.46 -6.34
N SER A 123 -13.91 13.97 -7.36
CA SER A 123 -14.36 15.37 -7.40
C SER A 123 -15.75 15.50 -6.77
N PRO A 124 -16.12 16.70 -6.27
CA PRO A 124 -17.47 16.95 -5.76
C PRO A 124 -18.59 16.62 -6.77
N GLU A 125 -18.36 16.88 -8.05
CA GLU A 125 -19.29 16.64 -9.15
C GLU A 125 -19.51 15.14 -9.33
N ALA A 126 -18.42 14.37 -9.42
CA ALA A 126 -18.48 12.92 -9.51
C ALA A 126 -19.16 12.31 -8.28
N LEU A 127 -18.86 12.78 -7.07
CA LEU A 127 -19.53 12.32 -5.85
C LEU A 127 -21.04 12.58 -5.90
N ASN A 128 -21.46 13.75 -6.38
CA ASN A 128 -22.87 14.11 -6.50
C ASN A 128 -23.63 13.22 -7.51
N ASP A 129 -22.99 12.79 -8.61
CA ASP A 129 -23.60 11.85 -9.56
C ASP A 129 -23.98 10.51 -8.92
N TRP A 130 -23.22 10.10 -7.90
CA TRP A 130 -23.37 8.81 -7.22
C TRP A 130 -24.12 8.89 -5.88
N LYS A 131 -24.61 10.07 -5.47
CA LYS A 131 -25.17 10.33 -4.13
C LYS A 131 -26.28 9.36 -3.69
N ASN A 132 -27.04 8.82 -4.65
CA ASN A 132 -28.17 7.93 -4.38
C ASN A 132 -27.74 6.53 -3.90
N LEU A 133 -26.46 6.15 -4.07
CA LEU A 133 -25.97 4.80 -3.76
C LEU A 133 -25.48 4.62 -2.31
N LYS A 134 -25.45 5.68 -1.49
CA LYS A 134 -24.96 5.65 -0.08
C LYS A 134 -23.67 4.82 0.07
N LEU A 135 -22.65 5.16 -0.73
CA LEU A 135 -21.41 4.39 -0.80
C LEU A 135 -20.62 4.51 0.52
N PRO A 136 -20.22 3.40 1.16
CA PRO A 136 -19.59 3.39 2.48
C PRO A 136 -18.07 3.65 2.40
N TYR A 137 -17.66 4.73 1.73
CA TYR A 137 -16.25 5.05 1.49
C TYR A 137 -15.78 6.23 2.34
N GLN A 138 -14.48 6.27 2.61
CA GLN A 138 -13.81 7.45 3.14
C GLN A 138 -13.40 8.35 1.96
N TRP A 139 -13.96 9.55 1.89
CA TRP A 139 -13.79 10.43 0.74
C TRP A 139 -12.58 11.34 0.89
N ILE A 140 -11.82 11.48 -0.20
CA ILE A 140 -10.79 12.49 -0.37
C ILE A 140 -11.23 13.35 -1.56
N LEU A 141 -11.68 14.58 -1.30
CA LEU A 141 -12.14 15.47 -2.36
C LEU A 141 -10.98 16.21 -3.01
N CYS A 142 -10.83 16.05 -4.31
CA CYS A 142 -9.97 16.87 -5.16
C CYS A 142 -10.86 17.78 -6.01
N TYR A 143 -10.68 19.09 -5.89
CA TYR A 143 -11.40 20.06 -6.71
C TYR A 143 -10.90 20.08 -8.16
N ASP A 144 -11.65 20.71 -9.06
CA ASP A 144 -11.40 20.68 -10.52
C ASP A 144 -10.01 21.21 -10.91
N ASP A 145 -9.50 22.20 -10.18
CA ASP A 145 -8.14 22.74 -10.36
C ASP A 145 -7.05 21.78 -9.84
N GLU A 146 -7.37 20.96 -8.82
CA GLU A 146 -6.48 19.95 -8.27
C GLU A 146 -6.42 18.69 -9.15
N ILE A 147 -7.58 18.21 -9.66
CA ILE A 147 -7.68 16.90 -10.33
C ILE A 147 -7.02 16.86 -11.71
N ILE A 148 -6.71 18.02 -12.30
CA ILE A 148 -5.97 18.13 -13.56
C ILE A 148 -4.45 18.24 -13.34
N ASN A 149 -3.99 18.38 -12.09
CA ASN A 149 -2.59 18.58 -11.74
C ASN A 149 -2.02 17.38 -10.97
N VAL A 150 -1.06 16.70 -11.60
CA VAL A 150 -0.38 15.51 -11.03
C VAL A 150 0.20 15.80 -9.63
N ASP A 151 0.86 16.94 -9.44
CA ASP A 151 1.51 17.27 -8.17
C ASP A 151 0.50 17.62 -7.07
N ALA A 152 -0.57 18.34 -7.41
CA ALA A 152 -1.65 18.63 -6.47
C ALA A 152 -2.30 17.35 -5.93
N ILE A 153 -2.63 16.41 -6.83
CA ILE A 153 -3.17 15.09 -6.48
C ILE A 153 -2.21 14.34 -5.55
N LYS A 154 -0.92 14.30 -5.90
CA LYS A 154 0.10 13.62 -5.07
C LYS A 154 0.19 14.23 -3.68
N GLN A 155 0.18 15.56 -3.57
CA GLN A 155 0.24 16.27 -2.29
C GLN A 155 -0.99 15.99 -1.44
N LYS A 156 -2.18 15.96 -2.05
CA LYS A 156 -3.46 15.67 -1.37
C LYS A 156 -3.50 14.25 -0.80
N ILE A 157 -3.06 13.27 -1.59
CA ILE A 157 -3.20 11.84 -1.27
C ILE A 157 -2.09 11.33 -0.36
N ALA A 158 -0.85 11.83 -0.53
CA ALA A 158 0.32 11.29 0.14
C ALA A 158 0.23 11.20 1.67
N PRO A 159 -0.35 12.17 2.41
CA PRO A 159 -0.53 12.06 3.86
C PRO A 159 -1.40 10.85 4.24
N GLN A 160 -2.55 10.70 3.58
CA GLN A 160 -3.50 9.62 3.86
C GLN A 160 -2.92 8.27 3.45
N LEU A 161 -2.31 8.18 2.27
CA LEU A 161 -1.64 6.95 1.82
C LEU A 161 -0.54 6.53 2.80
N LYS A 162 0.34 7.45 3.22
CA LYS A 162 1.39 7.14 4.23
C LYS A 162 0.81 6.72 5.58
N SER A 163 -0.36 7.25 5.96
CA SER A 163 -1.06 6.81 7.17
C SER A 163 -1.51 5.35 7.03
N LEU A 164 -2.17 5.02 5.92
CA LEU A 164 -2.62 3.66 5.62
C LEU A 164 -1.47 2.66 5.57
N LEU A 165 -0.36 3.01 4.91
CA LEU A 165 0.80 2.12 4.77
C LEU A 165 1.42 1.72 6.12
N ARG A 166 1.22 2.49 7.20
CA ARG A 166 1.71 2.13 8.54
C ARG A 166 0.99 0.94 9.14
N GLU A 167 -0.31 0.82 8.88
CA GLU A 167 -1.17 -0.12 9.60
C GLU A 167 -1.78 -1.22 8.73
N TYR A 168 -1.83 -1.02 7.41
CA TYR A 168 -2.55 -1.88 6.48
C TYR A 168 -1.65 -2.44 5.38
N ILE A 169 -2.12 -3.54 4.78
CA ILE A 169 -1.72 -3.91 3.42
C ILE A 169 -2.52 -3.01 2.47
N VAL A 170 -1.84 -2.14 1.72
CA VAL A 170 -2.51 -1.16 0.85
C VAL A 170 -2.48 -1.63 -0.60
N ILE A 171 -3.63 -1.55 -1.27
CA ILE A 171 -3.76 -1.74 -2.72
C ILE A 171 -4.27 -0.43 -3.30
N MET A 172 -3.53 0.13 -4.26
CA MET A 172 -3.95 1.32 -4.99
C MET A 172 -4.67 0.94 -6.28
N ASP A 173 -5.64 1.75 -6.68
CA ASP A 173 -6.40 1.59 -7.92
C ASP A 173 -6.45 2.90 -8.70
N CYS A 174 -6.03 2.85 -9.96
CA CYS A 174 -5.98 4.01 -10.86
C CYS A 174 -7.00 3.94 -12.02
N THR A 175 -8.04 3.13 -11.89
CA THR A 175 -9.03 2.87 -12.96
C THR A 175 -9.74 4.13 -13.47
N SER A 176 -10.11 5.09 -12.61
CA SER A 176 -10.84 6.30 -13.06
C SER A 176 -9.91 7.36 -13.71
N ALA A 177 -9.47 7.02 -14.92
CA ALA A 177 -9.40 7.73 -16.20
C ALA A 177 -9.08 9.24 -16.35
N THR A 178 -8.79 10.05 -15.33
CA THR A 178 -8.04 11.28 -15.65
C THR A 178 -6.57 10.93 -15.78
N LYS A 179 -5.97 11.23 -16.95
CA LYS A 179 -4.54 10.99 -17.20
C LYS A 179 -3.66 11.56 -16.06
N PRO A 180 -3.94 12.76 -15.50
CA PRO A 180 -3.20 13.26 -14.34
C PRO A 180 -3.32 12.39 -13.09
N ALA A 181 -4.53 11.91 -12.74
CA ALA A 181 -4.70 11.05 -11.57
C ALA A 181 -4.01 9.70 -11.74
N THR A 182 -4.11 9.09 -12.94
CA THR A 182 -3.41 7.84 -13.24
C THR A 182 -1.89 8.00 -13.10
N ILE A 183 -1.31 9.08 -13.65
CA ILE A 183 0.13 9.37 -13.51
C ILE A 183 0.50 9.56 -12.04
N ALA A 184 -0.28 10.36 -11.29
CA ALA A 184 -0.03 10.61 -9.87
C ALA A 184 -0.03 9.31 -9.04
N TYR A 185 -1.01 8.42 -9.28
CA TYR A 185 -1.10 7.13 -8.60
C TYR A 185 0.06 6.22 -8.98
N TYR A 186 0.43 6.16 -10.26
CA TYR A 186 1.55 5.34 -10.73
C TYR A 186 2.88 5.80 -10.12
N GLU A 187 3.14 7.11 -10.07
CA GLU A 187 4.34 7.67 -9.44
C GLU A 187 4.38 7.42 -7.92
N LEU A 188 3.25 7.60 -7.23
CA LEU A 188 3.16 7.33 -5.79
C LEU A 188 3.36 5.85 -5.49
N ALA A 189 2.71 4.97 -6.24
CA ALA A 189 2.81 3.52 -6.07
C ALA A 189 4.26 3.04 -6.25
N GLN A 190 4.95 3.52 -7.28
CA GLN A 190 6.38 3.22 -7.45
C GLN A 190 7.24 3.75 -6.31
N LYS A 191 7.06 5.02 -5.93
CA LYS A 191 7.86 5.68 -4.89
C LYS A 191 7.69 5.04 -3.51
N LEU A 192 6.48 4.55 -3.23
CA LEU A 192 6.09 3.97 -1.93
C LEU A 192 6.07 2.44 -1.94
N TRP A 193 6.41 1.81 -3.07
CA TRP A 193 6.38 0.36 -3.26
C TRP A 193 5.01 -0.25 -2.96
N VAL A 194 3.96 0.36 -3.50
CA VAL A 194 2.57 -0.07 -3.28
C VAL A 194 2.08 -0.80 -4.52
N PRO A 195 1.42 -1.96 -4.37
CA PRO A 195 0.72 -2.61 -5.46
C PRO A 195 -0.31 -1.68 -6.10
N LEU A 196 -0.44 -1.75 -7.42
CA LEU A 196 -1.32 -0.89 -8.20
C LEU A 196 -2.12 -1.71 -9.20
N ILE A 197 -3.43 -1.55 -9.18
CA ILE A 197 -4.36 -2.18 -10.12
C ILE A 197 -4.97 -1.17 -11.10
N TYR A 198 -5.45 -1.73 -12.20
CA TYR A 198 -6.27 -1.06 -13.21
C TYR A 198 -7.29 -2.05 -13.75
N ILE A 199 -8.51 -1.60 -14.04
CA ILE A 199 -9.56 -2.45 -14.57
C ILE A 199 -9.90 -2.01 -15.98
N TYR A 200 -9.81 -2.94 -16.93
CA TYR A 200 -10.30 -2.70 -18.28
C TYR A 200 -11.83 -2.68 -18.27
N GLU A 201 -12.44 -1.54 -18.59
CA GLU A 201 -13.90 -1.37 -18.50
C GLU A 201 -14.67 -2.34 -19.40
N GLU A 202 -14.18 -2.56 -20.63
CA GLU A 202 -14.84 -3.42 -21.63
C GLU A 202 -14.89 -4.89 -21.20
N THR A 203 -13.76 -5.41 -20.70
CA THR A 203 -13.61 -6.83 -20.35
C THR A 203 -13.86 -7.11 -18.86
N LYS A 204 -13.94 -6.05 -18.03
CA LYS A 204 -13.96 -6.12 -16.56
C LYS A 204 -12.82 -6.95 -15.98
N GLN A 205 -11.67 -6.91 -16.66
CA GLN A 205 -10.49 -7.64 -16.25
C GLN A 205 -9.65 -6.79 -15.31
N LEU A 206 -9.35 -7.32 -14.12
CA LEU A 206 -8.37 -6.74 -13.21
C LEU A 206 -6.97 -6.97 -13.76
N LYS A 207 -6.19 -5.90 -13.86
CA LYS A 207 -4.77 -5.94 -14.23
C LYS A 207 -3.93 -5.33 -13.11
N TRP A 208 -2.94 -6.09 -12.65
CA TRP A 208 -1.89 -5.57 -11.79
C TRP A 208 -0.87 -4.80 -12.64
N LEU A 209 -0.86 -3.47 -12.53
CA LEU A 209 0.16 -2.62 -13.15
C LEU A 209 1.48 -2.67 -12.38
N ILE A 210 1.38 -2.82 -11.06
CA ILE A 210 2.49 -3.12 -10.17
C ILE A 210 2.00 -4.27 -9.30
N SER A 211 2.42 -5.50 -9.60
CA SER A 211 2.03 -6.67 -8.83
C SER A 211 2.92 -6.89 -7.61
N LEU A 212 2.49 -7.79 -6.74
CA LEU A 212 3.31 -8.25 -5.62
C LEU A 212 4.62 -8.87 -6.11
N GLU A 213 4.55 -9.69 -7.14
CA GLU A 213 5.66 -10.38 -7.78
C GLU A 213 6.65 -9.36 -8.34
N THR A 214 6.16 -8.34 -9.06
CA THR A 214 7.01 -7.24 -9.56
C THR A 214 7.74 -6.52 -8.44
N ILE A 215 7.08 -6.26 -7.30
CA ILE A 215 7.74 -5.64 -6.13
C ILE A 215 8.77 -6.59 -5.53
N LYS A 216 8.45 -7.88 -5.44
CA LYS A 216 9.33 -8.90 -4.87
C LYS A 216 10.60 -9.07 -5.70
N GLU A 217 10.48 -9.21 -7.02
CA GLU A 217 11.58 -9.28 -7.98
C GLU A 217 12.51 -8.07 -7.79
N ARG A 218 11.98 -6.85 -7.87
CA ARG A 218 12.77 -5.61 -7.73
C ARG A 218 13.48 -5.44 -6.38
N LEU A 219 13.05 -6.15 -5.34
CA LEU A 219 13.58 -6.01 -3.98
C LEU A 219 14.48 -7.17 -3.55
N LEU A 220 14.34 -8.35 -4.15
CA LEU A 220 14.99 -9.58 -3.68
C LEU A 220 15.91 -10.22 -4.72
N GLU A 221 15.74 -9.91 -6.00
CA GLU A 221 16.53 -10.38 -7.14
C GLU A 221 17.39 -9.24 -7.70
#